data_AF-A0A1G2UWC1-F1
#
_entry.id   AF-A0A1G2UWC1-F1
#
_cell.length_a   1.000
_cell.length_b   1.000
_cell.length_c   1.000
_cell.angle_alpha   90.00
_cell.angle_beta   90.00
_cell.angle_gamma   90.00
#
_symmetry.space_group_name_H-M   'P 1'
#
loop_
_entity.id
_entity.type
_entity.pdbx_description
1 polymer ?
#
loop_
_entity_poly.entity_id
_entity_poly.type
_entity_poly.pdbx_seq_one_letter_code
_entity_poly.pdbx_strand_id
1 'polypeptide(L)'
;MSKKFFIIAAVMIVIAILGGSFYWLKQDNNEIVVSDAVTLSQPIIKWQEITITESKPKMAMHINSPRIIILNIATEVLLATPRLISLAFTSTKRFAGINNSEPERTFTVFDLINNKVMIEGNEIFRDDLAWSRATTIMKKTLLSDYKGDPSCDLSFAPKHNGLAASCIGIDNGRNRNLSLTRNIPISAIQEFLAPSVLSDITKP
;
A
#
# COMPACT_ATOMS: atom_id res chain seq x y z
N MET A 1 -35.39 -6.21 -6.90
CA MET A 1 -33.97 -6.03 -6.50
C MET A 1 -33.62 -4.55 -6.70
N SER A 2 -33.18 -3.83 -5.66
CA SER A 2 -32.97 -2.38 -5.76
C SER A 2 -31.66 -2.04 -6.49
N LYS A 3 -31.65 -0.96 -7.29
CA LYS A 3 -30.45 -0.47 -8.02
C LYS A 3 -29.21 -0.31 -7.11
N LYS A 4 -29.42 -0.02 -5.82
CA LYS A 4 -28.35 0.12 -4.82
C LYS A 4 -27.59 -1.19 -4.58
N PHE A 5 -28.28 -2.33 -4.63
CA PHE A 5 -27.65 -3.64 -4.43
C PHE A 5 -26.76 -4.03 -5.61
N PHE A 6 -27.16 -3.65 -6.84
CA PHE A 6 -26.35 -3.86 -8.04
C PHE A 6 -25.06 -3.04 -8.03
N ILE A 7 -25.11 -1.80 -7.55
CA ILE A 7 -23.93 -0.93 -7.45
C ILE A 7 -22.93 -1.49 -6.44
N ILE A 8 -23.40 -1.92 -5.26
CA ILE A 8 -22.53 -2.51 -4.24
C ILE A 8 -21.89 -3.82 -4.74
N ALA A 9 -22.67 -4.69 -5.39
CA ALA A 9 -22.15 -5.93 -5.96
C ALA A 9 -21.12 -5.66 -7.08
N ALA A 10 -21.37 -4.69 -7.94
CA ALA A 10 -20.44 -4.31 -9.01
C ALA A 10 -19.13 -3.75 -8.44
N VAL A 11 -19.19 -2.92 -7.40
CA VAL A 11 -17.99 -2.38 -6.72
C VAL A 11 -17.16 -3.52 -6.10
N MET A 12 -17.80 -4.48 -5.43
CA MET A 12 -17.10 -5.64 -4.86
C MET A 12 -16.42 -6.51 -5.92
N ILE A 13 -17.07 -6.71 -7.08
CA ILE A 13 -16.51 -7.46 -8.20
C ILE A 13 -15.29 -6.73 -8.80
N VAL A 14 -15.38 -5.41 -8.97
CA VAL A 14 -14.27 -4.59 -9.49
C VAL A 14 -13.07 -4.60 -8.52
N ILE A 15 -13.31 -4.50 -7.20
CA ILE A 15 -12.26 -4.61 -6.18
C ILE A 15 -11.58 -5.99 -6.24
N ALA A 16 -12.35 -7.07 -6.40
CA ALA A 16 -11.79 -8.42 -6.50
C ALA A 16 -10.94 -8.61 -7.76
N ILE A 17 -11.41 -8.11 -8.91
CA ILE A 17 -10.67 -8.18 -10.18
C ILE A 17 -9.38 -7.38 -10.09
N LEU A 18 -9.43 -6.14 -9.58
CA LEU A 18 -8.25 -5.28 -9.51
C LEU A 18 -7.23 -5.74 -8.45
N GLY A 19 -7.69 -6.26 -7.31
CA GLY A 19 -6.80 -6.90 -6.33
C GLY A 19 -6.09 -8.12 -6.93
N GLY A 20 -6.79 -8.91 -7.75
CA GLY A 20 -6.22 -10.02 -8.50
C GLY A 20 -5.20 -9.58 -9.56
N SER A 21 -5.52 -8.54 -10.33
CA SER A 21 -4.62 -7.99 -11.35
C SER A 21 -3.35 -7.37 -10.75
N PHE A 22 -3.45 -6.74 -9.59
CA PHE A 22 -2.30 -6.18 -8.88
C PHE A 22 -1.39 -7.28 -8.31
N TYR A 23 -1.97 -8.42 -7.93
CA TYR A 23 -1.20 -9.61 -7.54
C TYR A 23 -0.39 -10.17 -8.73
N TRP A 24 -1.01 -10.22 -9.92
CA TRP A 24 -0.36 -10.65 -11.16
C TRP A 24 0.75 -9.68 -11.62
N LEU A 25 0.50 -8.37 -11.63
CA LEU A 25 1.50 -7.36 -12.04
C LEU A 25 2.72 -7.31 -11.11
N LYS A 26 2.56 -7.67 -9.84
CA LYS A 26 3.68 -7.80 -8.90
C LYS A 26 4.49 -9.08 -9.11
N GLN A 27 3.89 -10.09 -9.75
CA GLN A 27 4.54 -11.37 -10.03
C GLN A 27 5.50 -11.27 -11.23
N ASP A 28 5.21 -10.45 -12.24
CA ASP A 28 6.09 -10.29 -13.42
C ASP A 28 7.40 -9.53 -13.13
N ASN A 29 7.44 -8.67 -12.10
CA ASN A 29 8.66 -7.94 -11.70
C ASN A 29 9.53 -8.72 -10.70
N ASN A 30 9.09 -9.89 -10.29
CA ASN A 30 9.80 -10.78 -9.40
C ASN A 30 9.97 -12.09 -10.17
N GLU A 31 11.12 -12.29 -10.80
CA GLU A 31 11.57 -13.62 -11.19
C GLU A 31 11.65 -14.50 -9.93
N ILE A 32 10.50 -15.05 -9.54
CA ILE A 32 10.40 -16.14 -8.59
C ILE A 32 10.36 -17.37 -9.46
N VAL A 33 11.51 -18.04 -9.48
CA VAL A 33 11.67 -19.43 -9.91
C VAL A 33 10.46 -20.23 -9.42
N VAL A 34 9.69 -20.75 -10.37
CA VAL A 34 8.56 -21.65 -10.14
C VAL A 34 9.05 -22.84 -9.33
N SER A 35 8.40 -23.10 -8.20
CA SER A 35 8.35 -24.44 -7.63
C SER A 35 6.93 -24.66 -7.14
N ASP A 36 6.19 -25.42 -7.95
CA ASP A 36 5.00 -26.22 -7.71
C ASP A 36 4.01 -25.79 -6.61
N ALA A 37 2.74 -25.71 -7.04
CA ALA A 37 1.57 -25.51 -6.20
C ALA A 37 1.54 -26.53 -5.04
N VAL A 38 1.83 -26.06 -3.82
CA VAL A 38 1.62 -26.84 -2.61
C VAL A 38 0.17 -26.65 -2.15
N THR A 39 -0.65 -27.67 -2.39
CA THR A 39 -1.92 -27.88 -1.68
C THR A 39 -1.69 -27.85 -0.17
N LEU A 40 -2.40 -26.98 0.55
CA LEU A 40 -2.41 -26.91 2.00
C LEU A 40 -2.97 -28.21 2.61
N SER A 41 -2.10 -29.18 2.91
CA SER A 41 -2.40 -30.25 3.86
C SER A 41 -2.03 -29.79 5.27
N GLN A 42 -3.01 -29.81 6.19
CA GLN A 42 -2.78 -29.51 7.61
C GLN A 42 -1.66 -30.39 8.19
N PRO A 43 -0.79 -29.85 9.07
CA PRO A 43 0.36 -30.59 9.55
C PRO A 43 -0.06 -31.68 10.55
N ILE A 44 0.17 -32.94 10.20
CA ILE A 44 0.15 -34.03 11.17
C ILE A 44 1.51 -34.05 11.87
N ILE A 45 1.56 -33.62 13.12
CA ILE A 45 2.76 -33.67 13.96
C ILE A 45 2.95 -35.13 14.40
N LYS A 46 3.98 -35.82 13.88
CA LYS A 46 4.47 -37.08 14.44
C LYS A 46 5.74 -36.79 15.23
N TRP A 47 5.72 -37.07 16.54
CA TRP A 47 6.93 -37.10 17.35
C TRP A 47 7.71 -38.38 17.04
N GLN A 48 8.99 -38.23 16.73
CA GLN A 48 9.90 -39.36 16.49
C GLN A 48 10.80 -39.53 17.70
N GLU A 49 10.85 -40.74 18.25
CA GLU A 49 11.68 -41.08 19.40
C GLU A 49 13.16 -41.10 18.96
N ILE A 50 14.05 -40.43 19.71
CA ILE A 50 15.49 -40.37 19.41
C ILE A 50 16.24 -41.09 20.52
N THR A 51 16.93 -42.18 20.16
CA THR A 51 17.88 -42.84 21.06
C THR A 51 19.28 -42.32 20.77
N ILE A 52 19.87 -41.60 21.74
CA ILE A 52 21.23 -41.06 21.64
C ILE A 52 22.23 -42.12 22.13
N THR A 53 23.19 -42.51 21.29
CA THR A 53 24.39 -43.23 21.69
C THR A 53 25.61 -42.33 21.44
N GLU A 54 26.42 -42.08 22.49
CA GLU A 54 27.59 -41.18 22.47
C GLU A 54 28.69 -41.70 21.51
N SER A 55 29.61 -40.92 20.91
CA SER A 55 30.31 -39.69 21.31
C SER A 55 30.84 -38.87 20.09
N LYS A 56 31.07 -37.57 20.34
CA LYS A 56 31.43 -36.39 19.49
C LYS A 56 32.24 -36.59 18.18
N PRO A 57 32.01 -35.71 17.17
CA PRO A 57 32.74 -34.43 17.13
C PRO A 57 31.81 -33.22 17.28
N LYS A 58 32.34 -32.06 17.68
CA LYS A 58 31.58 -30.79 17.65
C LYS A 58 31.24 -30.46 16.19
N MET A 59 30.09 -30.93 15.71
CA MET A 59 29.49 -30.43 14.47
C MET A 59 28.97 -29.02 14.73
N ALA A 60 29.52 -28.03 14.03
CA ALA A 60 28.80 -26.79 13.82
C ALA A 60 27.67 -27.09 12.82
N MET A 61 26.46 -27.33 13.35
CA MET A 61 25.28 -27.49 12.52
C MET A 61 24.84 -26.10 12.05
N HIS A 62 25.12 -25.78 10.79
CA HIS A 62 24.61 -24.56 10.15
C HIS A 62 23.14 -24.82 9.78
N ILE A 63 22.24 -24.60 10.73
CA ILE A 63 20.80 -24.67 10.48
C ILE A 63 20.42 -23.43 9.69
N ASN A 64 20.31 -23.56 8.37
CA ASN A 64 19.61 -22.58 7.54
C ASN A 64 18.12 -22.67 7.87
N SER A 65 17.70 -21.99 8.95
CA SER A 65 16.29 -21.83 9.25
C SER A 65 15.64 -21.06 8.09
N PRO A 66 14.49 -21.52 7.55
CA PRO A 66 13.80 -20.77 6.50
C PRO A 66 13.51 -19.37 7.02
N ARG A 67 13.96 -18.35 6.28
CA ARG A 67 13.56 -16.97 6.54
C ARG A 67 12.08 -16.84 6.22
N ILE A 68 11.22 -16.97 7.22
CA ILE A 68 9.79 -16.75 7.08
C ILE A 68 9.57 -15.23 6.98
N ILE A 69 9.09 -14.79 5.81
CA ILE A 69 8.66 -13.42 5.55
C ILE A 69 7.15 -13.39 5.72
N ILE A 70 6.66 -12.64 6.70
CA ILE A 70 5.23 -12.39 6.88
C ILE A 70 4.90 -11.03 6.27
N LEU A 71 4.04 -11.03 5.26
CA LEU A 71 3.51 -9.83 4.64
C LEU A 71 2.06 -9.60 5.10
N ASN A 72 1.84 -8.54 5.89
CA ASN A 72 0.51 -8.13 6.29
C ASN A 72 0.06 -6.94 5.43
N ILE A 73 -1.11 -7.06 4.80
CA ILE A 73 -1.73 -5.99 4.01
C ILE A 73 -3.07 -5.62 4.65
N ALA A 74 -3.18 -4.38 5.11
CA ALA A 74 -4.44 -3.80 5.59
C ALA A 74 -5.03 -2.88 4.51
N THR A 75 -6.34 -2.94 4.31
CA THR A 75 -7.06 -2.08 3.36
C THR A 75 -8.02 -1.16 4.11
N GLU A 76 -8.07 0.11 3.72
CA GLU A 76 -8.95 1.13 4.31
C GLU A 76 -9.66 1.90 3.20
N VAL A 77 -10.97 2.15 3.38
CA VAL A 77 -11.75 3.05 2.51
C VAL A 77 -11.61 4.47 3.05
N LEU A 78 -10.99 5.35 2.26
CA LEU A 78 -10.74 6.75 2.63
C LEU A 78 -11.90 7.67 2.25
N LEU A 79 -12.55 7.37 1.13
CA LEU A 79 -13.63 8.14 0.54
C LEU A 79 -14.52 7.20 -0.27
N ALA A 80 -15.83 7.38 -0.17
CA ALA A 80 -16.80 6.70 -1.02
C ALA A 80 -17.95 7.66 -1.34
N THR A 81 -17.91 8.28 -2.51
CA THR A 81 -18.97 9.15 -3.05
C THR A 81 -19.60 8.50 -4.29
N PRO A 82 -20.71 9.04 -4.81
CA PRO A 82 -21.27 8.57 -6.09
C PRO A 82 -20.28 8.64 -7.27
N ARG A 83 -19.25 9.49 -7.18
CA ARG A 83 -18.22 9.63 -8.22
C ARG A 83 -16.92 8.95 -7.85
N LEU A 84 -16.41 9.13 -6.63
CA LEU A 84 -15.05 8.72 -6.25
C LEU A 84 -15.04 7.64 -5.18
N ILE A 85 -14.27 6.58 -5.39
CA ILE A 85 -13.89 5.64 -4.33
C ILE A 85 -12.38 5.72 -4.15
N SER A 86 -11.91 6.01 -2.94
CA SER A 86 -10.49 6.08 -2.62
C SER A 86 -10.13 5.01 -1.58
N LEU A 87 -9.11 4.22 -1.88
CA LEU A 87 -8.62 3.14 -1.04
C LEU A 87 -7.17 3.38 -0.65
N ALA A 88 -6.82 2.95 0.57
CA ALA A 88 -5.44 2.87 1.04
C ALA A 88 -5.07 1.42 1.34
N PHE A 89 -3.88 1.02 0.92
CA PHE A 89 -3.28 -0.27 1.21
C PHE A 89 -2.03 -0.04 2.05
N THR A 90 -2.03 -0.53 3.29
CA THR A 90 -0.86 -0.46 4.17
C THR A 90 -0.21 -1.83 4.25
N SER A 91 1.02 -1.94 3.77
CA SER A 91 1.81 -3.16 3.83
C SER A 91 2.87 -3.07 4.92
N THR A 92 3.01 -4.14 5.70
CA THR A 92 4.09 -4.30 6.68
C THR A 92 4.81 -5.61 6.42
N LYS A 93 6.13 -5.56 6.25
CA LYS A 93 6.97 -6.75 6.12
C LYS A 93 7.56 -7.04 7.50
N ARG A 94 7.29 -8.25 8.00
CA ARG A 94 7.94 -8.78 9.20
C ARG A 94 8.83 -9.94 8.81
N PHE A 95 10.10 -9.88 9.21
CA PHE A 95 10.99 -11.03 9.17
C PHE A 95 10.98 -11.67 10.56
N ALA A 96 10.87 -12.99 10.64
CA ALA A 96 11.01 -13.69 11.91
C ALA A 96 12.39 -13.35 12.53
N GLY A 97 12.39 -12.62 13.65
CA GLY A 97 13.60 -12.22 14.39
C GLY A 97 14.24 -10.86 14.04
N ILE A 98 13.66 -10.04 13.14
CA ILE A 98 14.16 -8.68 12.83
C ILE A 98 13.03 -7.66 12.99
N ASN A 99 13.37 -6.47 13.49
CA ASN A 99 12.44 -5.34 13.65
C ASN A 99 11.64 -5.04 12.38
N ASN A 100 10.35 -4.74 12.59
CA ASN A 100 9.37 -4.43 11.55
C ASN A 100 9.90 -3.38 10.56
N SER A 101 9.74 -3.63 9.25
CA SER A 101 9.94 -2.57 8.26
C SER A 101 8.96 -1.43 8.53
N GLU A 102 9.34 -0.19 8.20
CA GLU A 102 8.38 0.92 8.21
C GLU A 102 7.17 0.55 7.32
N PRO A 103 5.92 0.80 7.77
CA PRO A 103 4.73 0.48 7.00
C PRO A 103 4.71 1.30 5.71
N GLU A 104 4.61 0.64 4.56
CA GLU A 104 4.46 1.30 3.25
C GLU A 104 2.98 1.46 2.96
N ARG A 105 2.54 2.67 2.61
CA ARG A 105 1.13 2.97 2.33
C ARG A 105 0.95 3.50 0.91
N THR A 106 0.20 2.76 0.11
CA THR A 106 -0.11 3.09 -1.28
C THR A 106 -1.60 3.32 -1.42
N PHE A 107 -2.01 3.94 -2.54
CA PHE A 107 -3.38 4.35 -2.74
C PHE A 107 -3.91 3.99 -4.12
N THR A 108 -5.22 3.92 -4.24
CA THR A 108 -5.91 3.79 -5.53
C THR A 108 -7.20 4.57 -5.48
N VAL A 109 -7.51 5.26 -6.57
CA VAL A 109 -8.72 6.06 -6.70
C VAL A 109 -9.50 5.60 -7.93
N PHE A 110 -10.80 5.41 -7.77
CA PHE A 110 -11.74 5.06 -8.82
C PHE A 110 -12.64 6.26 -9.11
N ASP A 111 -12.62 6.76 -10.34
CA ASP A 111 -13.65 7.65 -10.86
C ASP A 111 -14.72 6.81 -11.56
N LEU A 112 -15.84 6.62 -10.86
CA LEU A 112 -16.98 5.82 -11.30
C LEU A 112 -17.74 6.45 -12.47
N ILE A 113 -17.71 7.78 -12.58
CA ILE A 113 -18.39 8.50 -13.68
C ILE A 113 -17.58 8.36 -14.96
N ASN A 114 -16.27 8.53 -14.86
CA ASN A 114 -15.36 8.43 -16.01
C ASN A 114 -14.84 7.00 -16.26
N ASN A 115 -15.26 6.03 -15.44
CA ASN A 115 -14.81 4.64 -15.47
C ASN A 115 -13.28 4.50 -15.53
N LYS A 116 -12.57 5.27 -14.69
CA LYS A 116 -11.11 5.37 -14.71
C LYS A 116 -10.53 5.01 -13.34
N VAL A 117 -9.42 4.28 -13.37
CA VAL A 117 -8.55 4.10 -12.20
C VAL A 117 -7.45 5.15 -12.27
N MET A 118 -7.30 5.93 -11.21
CA MET A 118 -6.32 7.00 -11.10
C MET A 118 -5.20 6.53 -10.18
N ILE A 119 -3.99 6.41 -10.75
CA ILE A 119 -2.80 5.90 -10.07
C ILE A 119 -1.96 7.06 -9.51
N GLU A 120 -1.81 8.14 -10.28
CA GLU A 120 -1.04 9.33 -9.91
C GLU A 120 -1.92 10.45 -9.30
N GLY A 121 -3.23 10.35 -9.49
CA GLY A 121 -4.21 11.28 -8.95
C GLY A 121 -4.10 12.69 -9.53
N ASN A 122 -3.38 12.91 -10.63
CA ASN A 122 -3.29 14.22 -11.28
C ASN A 122 -4.66 14.71 -11.78
N GLU A 123 -5.58 13.78 -12.08
CA GLU A 123 -6.91 14.09 -12.62
C GLU A 123 -7.87 14.73 -11.58
N ILE A 124 -7.50 14.79 -10.30
CA ILE A 124 -8.28 15.55 -9.30
C ILE A 124 -7.96 17.05 -9.29
N PHE A 125 -6.89 17.46 -9.98
CA PHE A 125 -6.45 18.85 -10.03
C PHE A 125 -7.01 19.55 -11.27
N ARG A 126 -7.03 20.88 -11.24
CA ARG A 126 -7.56 21.71 -12.34
C ARG A 126 -6.77 21.54 -13.63
N ASP A 127 -5.45 21.44 -13.50
CA ASP A 127 -4.47 21.36 -14.57
C ASP A 127 -3.12 20.85 -14.03
N ASP A 128 -2.16 20.62 -14.93
CA ASP A 128 -0.83 20.09 -14.61
C ASP A 128 -0.01 21.01 -13.70
N LEU A 129 -0.20 22.34 -13.83
CA LEU A 129 0.48 23.32 -12.99
C LEU A 129 -0.07 23.27 -11.55
N ALA A 130 -1.38 23.15 -11.41
CA ALA A 130 -2.06 22.98 -10.14
C ALA A 130 -1.63 21.66 -9.46
N TRP A 131 -1.54 20.56 -10.21
CA TRP A 131 -1.00 19.29 -9.71
C TRP A 131 0.44 19.46 -9.22
N SER A 132 1.34 20.02 -10.03
CA SER A 132 2.76 20.22 -9.67
C SER A 132 2.93 21.08 -8.40
N ARG A 133 2.12 22.13 -8.25
CA ARG A 133 2.11 22.98 -7.04
C ARG A 133 1.59 22.24 -5.83
N ALA A 134 0.48 21.51 -5.97
CA ALA A 134 -0.09 20.72 -4.89
C ALA A 134 0.85 19.62 -4.42
N THR A 135 1.50 18.89 -5.32
CA THR A 135 2.49 17.86 -4.95
C THR A 135 3.69 18.45 -4.21
N THR A 136 4.17 19.62 -4.64
CA THR A 136 5.22 20.36 -3.93
C THR A 136 4.81 20.71 -2.50
N ILE A 137 3.59 21.23 -2.31
CA ILE A 137 3.05 21.56 -0.99
C ILE A 137 2.92 20.30 -0.13
N MET A 138 2.30 19.24 -0.66
CA MET A 138 2.11 17.98 0.05
C MET A 138 3.44 17.36 0.49
N LYS A 139 4.44 17.33 -0.41
CA LYS A 139 5.77 16.80 -0.11
C LYS A 139 6.46 17.64 0.97
N LYS A 140 6.39 18.97 0.90
CA LYS A 140 6.90 19.86 1.97
C LYS A 140 6.19 19.61 3.31
N THR A 141 4.87 19.43 3.32
CA THR A 141 4.09 19.15 4.52
C THR A 141 4.42 17.78 5.13
N LEU A 142 4.67 16.76 4.31
CA LEU A 142 5.11 15.44 4.76
C LEU A 142 6.51 15.48 5.38
N LEU A 143 7.40 16.30 4.82
CA LEU A 143 8.81 16.36 5.19
C LEU A 143 9.16 17.44 6.23
N SER A 144 8.19 18.26 6.68
CA SER A 144 8.44 19.43 7.53
C SER A 144 9.25 19.13 8.79
N ASP A 145 9.02 17.96 9.39
CA ASP A 145 9.63 17.55 10.66
C ASP A 145 10.68 16.44 10.45
N TYR A 146 10.93 16.06 9.20
CA TYR A 146 11.85 14.97 8.87
C TYR A 146 13.30 15.47 8.86
N LYS A 147 14.11 14.97 9.79
CA LYS A 147 15.53 15.33 9.93
C LYS A 147 16.41 14.35 9.15
N GLY A 148 16.46 14.44 7.83
CA GLY A 148 17.30 13.59 6.98
C GLY A 148 17.42 14.14 5.56
N ASP A 149 17.87 13.32 4.62
CA ASP A 149 17.95 13.68 3.20
C ASP A 149 17.03 12.77 2.37
N PRO A 150 15.71 13.07 2.36
CA PRO A 150 14.70 12.19 1.78
C PRO A 150 14.64 12.31 0.26
N SER A 151 14.80 11.17 -0.43
CA SER A 151 14.44 10.99 -1.84
C SER A 151 13.27 10.00 -1.92
N CYS A 152 12.08 10.49 -2.23
CA CYS A 152 10.88 9.68 -2.25
C CYS A 152 9.89 10.08 -3.34
N ASP A 153 9.10 9.09 -3.75
CA ASP A 153 7.94 9.25 -4.61
C ASP A 153 6.71 9.54 -3.76
N LEU A 154 5.93 10.52 -4.21
CA LEU A 154 4.69 10.92 -3.54
C LEU A 154 3.53 10.13 -4.14
N SER A 155 2.78 9.44 -3.30
CA SER A 155 1.47 8.88 -3.65
C SER A 155 0.41 9.50 -2.74
N PHE A 156 -0.82 9.65 -3.22
CA PHE A 156 -1.90 10.22 -2.43
C PHE A 156 -3.27 9.80 -2.96
N ALA A 157 -4.30 9.94 -2.12
CA ALA A 157 -5.68 9.78 -2.52
C ALA A 157 -6.63 10.72 -1.76
N PRO A 158 -7.76 11.11 -2.40
CA PRO A 158 -8.86 11.81 -1.74
C PRO A 158 -9.34 11.12 -0.47
N LYS A 159 -9.66 11.93 0.53
CA LYS A 159 -10.38 11.56 1.75
C LYS A 159 -11.35 12.67 2.10
N HIS A 160 -12.33 12.43 2.95
CA HIS A 160 -13.14 13.54 3.46
C HIS A 160 -12.24 14.61 4.10
N ASN A 161 -12.47 15.87 3.72
CA ASN A 161 -11.76 17.07 4.16
C ASN A 161 -10.25 17.09 3.89
N GLY A 162 -9.76 16.38 2.86
CA GLY A 162 -8.36 16.52 2.43
C GLY A 162 -7.83 15.41 1.53
N LEU A 163 -6.54 15.12 1.67
CA LEU A 163 -5.85 14.02 1.01
C LEU A 163 -5.12 13.16 2.03
N ALA A 164 -5.13 11.85 1.86
CA ALA A 164 -4.14 10.98 2.50
C ALA A 164 -2.93 10.91 1.57
N ALA A 165 -1.72 11.17 2.08
CA ALA A 165 -0.50 11.18 1.28
C ALA A 165 0.58 10.31 1.92
N SER A 166 1.44 9.74 1.08
CA SER A 166 2.60 8.95 1.46
C SER A 166 3.81 9.28 0.60
N CYS A 167 4.97 9.33 1.24
CA CYS A 167 6.28 9.52 0.64
C CYS A 167 7.08 8.24 0.91
N ILE A 168 7.30 7.43 -0.13
CA ILE A 168 8.01 6.15 -0.06
C ILE A 168 9.31 6.27 -0.87
N GLY A 169 10.43 5.89 -0.28
CA GLY A 169 11.73 5.96 -0.94
C GLY A 169 12.89 5.68 0.00
N ILE A 170 13.93 6.49 -0.08
CA ILE A 170 15.20 6.30 0.64
C ILE A 170 15.60 7.62 1.32
N ASP A 171 16.13 7.54 2.54
CA ASP A 171 16.89 8.62 3.15
C ASP A 171 18.37 8.45 2.82
N ASN A 172 18.89 9.27 1.93
CA ASN A 172 20.26 9.20 1.44
C ASN A 172 21.28 9.50 2.56
N GLY A 173 20.93 10.39 3.49
CA GLY A 173 21.80 10.76 4.61
C GLY A 173 21.96 9.64 5.63
N ARG A 174 21.02 8.70 5.68
CA ARG A 174 21.02 7.57 6.64
C ARG A 174 21.07 6.19 5.98
N ASN A 175 21.10 6.14 4.64
CA ASN A 175 21.07 4.93 3.82
C ASN A 175 20.02 3.90 4.30
N ARG A 176 18.77 4.34 4.43
CA ARG A 176 17.65 3.49 4.90
C ARG A 176 16.38 3.75 4.09
N ASN A 177 15.51 2.74 4.04
CA ASN A 177 14.16 2.90 3.51
C ASN A 177 13.42 3.98 4.31
N LEU A 178 12.63 4.77 3.59
CA LEU A 178 11.80 5.83 4.11
C LEU A 178 10.35 5.53 3.74
N SER A 179 9.47 5.48 4.75
CA SER A 179 8.03 5.52 4.52
C SER A 179 7.38 6.51 5.47
N LEU A 180 6.93 7.63 4.91
CA LEU A 180 6.20 8.66 5.64
C LEU A 180 4.75 8.71 5.16
N THR A 181 3.80 8.83 6.09
CA THR A 181 2.38 8.94 5.78
C THR A 181 1.75 10.06 6.59
N ARG A 182 0.98 10.94 5.95
CA ARG A 182 0.32 12.06 6.63
C ARG A 182 -0.98 12.43 5.92
N ASN A 183 -1.92 12.98 6.68
CA ASN A 183 -3.11 13.61 6.13
C ASN A 183 -2.80 15.07 5.77
N ILE A 184 -3.11 15.46 4.55
CA ILE A 184 -3.00 16.83 4.07
C ILE A 184 -4.38 17.48 4.21
N PRO A 185 -4.52 18.59 4.96
CA PRO A 185 -5.78 19.26 5.12
C PRO A 185 -6.24 19.87 3.79
N ILE A 186 -7.54 19.84 3.53
CA ILE A 186 -8.10 20.42 2.30
C ILE A 186 -7.70 21.88 2.10
N SER A 187 -7.61 22.66 3.18
CA SER A 187 -7.21 24.07 3.15
C SER A 187 -5.82 24.32 2.55
N ALA A 188 -4.92 23.33 2.59
CA ALA A 188 -3.57 23.46 2.02
C ALA A 188 -3.56 23.35 0.48
N ILE A 189 -4.59 22.73 -0.12
CA ILE A 189 -4.58 22.37 -1.54
C ILE A 189 -5.89 22.67 -2.28
N GLN A 190 -6.90 23.22 -1.59
CA GLN A 190 -8.25 23.46 -2.12
C GLN A 190 -8.25 24.29 -3.41
N GLU A 191 -7.37 25.28 -3.51
CA GLU A 191 -7.27 26.15 -4.69
C GLU A 191 -6.76 25.43 -5.95
N PHE A 192 -6.12 24.27 -5.81
CA PHE A 192 -5.60 23.48 -6.93
C PHE A 192 -6.57 22.42 -7.43
N LEU A 193 -7.61 22.11 -6.65
CA LEU A 193 -8.56 21.04 -6.98
C LEU A 193 -9.57 21.45 -8.04
N ALA A 194 -9.90 20.51 -8.91
CA ALA A 194 -10.99 20.67 -9.86
C ALA A 194 -12.32 20.91 -9.11
N PRO A 195 -13.15 21.90 -9.53
CA PRO A 195 -14.43 22.16 -8.88
C PRO A 195 -15.34 20.92 -8.81
N SER A 196 -15.26 20.08 -9.84
CA SER A 196 -16.02 18.85 -9.98
C SER A 196 -15.65 17.76 -8.95
N VAL A 197 -14.45 17.83 -8.36
CA VAL A 197 -13.95 16.89 -7.35
C VAL A 197 -14.07 17.47 -5.93
N LEU A 198 -14.04 18.79 -5.80
CA LEU A 198 -14.07 19.45 -4.50
C LEU A 198 -15.32 19.09 -3.68
N SER A 199 -16.49 18.94 -4.32
CA SER A 199 -17.71 18.51 -3.63
C SER A 199 -17.64 17.10 -3.07
N ASP A 200 -16.93 16.18 -3.75
CA ASP A 200 -16.74 14.81 -3.29
C ASP A 200 -15.85 14.76 -2.04
N ILE A 201 -14.90 15.69 -1.94
CA ILE A 201 -13.94 15.75 -0.84
C ILE A 201 -14.49 16.50 0.37
N THR A 202 -15.27 17.55 0.14
CA THR A 202 -15.74 18.47 1.20
C THR A 202 -17.09 18.10 1.79
N LYS A 203 -17.86 17.24 1.12
CA LYS A 203 -19.15 16.76 1.63
C LYS A 203 -19.02 15.31 2.12
N PRO A 204 -19.65 14.96 3.26
CA PRO A 204 -19.72 13.58 3.73
C PRO A 204 -20.61 12.72 2.84
#